data_AF-A0A369T4T6-F1
#
_entry.id   AF-A0A369T4T6-F1
#
_cell.length_a   1.000
_cell.length_b   1.000
_cell.length_c   1.000
_cell.angle_alpha   90.00
_cell.angle_beta   90.00
_cell.angle_gamma   90.00
#
_symmetry.space_group_name_H-M   'P 1'
#
loop_
_entity.id
_entity.type
_entity.pdbx_description
1 polymer ?
#
loop_
_entity_poly.entity_id
_entity_poly.type
_entity_poly.pdbx_seq_one_letter_code
_entity_poly.pdbx_strand_id
1 'polypeptide(L)'
;YIVDRNKKKIAREISKYYKKLLKFEIKLDNEKLLVLECKKPSITTTLFSNIYPNKVIVGYSIKRFLIFKKNTVSVSLRTSRDDVDLGSIAEEFARKYGIEGGGHRKAAGMLINRMDLEKLIKFVEERI
;
A
#
# COMPACT_ATOMS: atom_id res chain seq x y z
N TYR A 1 4.26 -27.43 -6.66
CA TYR A 1 3.26 -26.98 -7.67
C TYR A 1 1.80 -27.01 -7.19
N ILE A 2 1.31 -28.03 -6.46
CA ILE A 2 -0.11 -28.11 -6.02
C ILE A 2 -0.45 -27.15 -4.87
N VAL A 3 0.48 -26.94 -3.92
CA VAL A 3 0.30 -26.07 -2.75
C VAL A 3 0.10 -24.58 -3.13
N ASP A 4 0.73 -24.14 -4.22
CA ASP A 4 0.71 -22.75 -4.67
C ASP A 4 -0.63 -22.37 -5.36
N ARG A 5 -1.20 -23.27 -6.17
CA ARG A 5 -2.53 -23.06 -6.78
C ARG A 5 -3.64 -22.95 -5.73
N ASN A 6 -3.58 -23.75 -4.67
CA ASN A 6 -4.54 -23.67 -3.57
C ASN A 6 -4.39 -22.36 -2.78
N LYS A 7 -3.16 -21.90 -2.49
CA LYS A 7 -2.93 -20.59 -1.86
C LYS A 7 -3.44 -19.43 -2.72
N LYS A 8 -3.21 -19.44 -4.03
CA LYS A 8 -3.75 -18.42 -4.95
C LYS A 8 -5.28 -18.42 -5.02
N LYS A 9 -5.91 -19.60 -5.00
CA LYS A 9 -7.38 -19.73 -4.97
C LYS A 9 -7.95 -19.21 -3.65
N ILE A 10 -7.35 -19.59 -2.52
CA ILE A 10 -7.72 -19.12 -1.18
C ILE A 10 -7.52 -17.60 -1.08
N ALA A 11 -6.38 -17.07 -1.53
CA ALA A 11 -6.11 -15.63 -1.56
C ALA A 11 -7.13 -14.87 -2.43
N ARG A 12 -7.58 -15.46 -3.56
CA ARG A 12 -8.65 -14.89 -4.40
C ARG A 12 -10.00 -14.90 -3.70
N GLU A 13 -10.39 -15.99 -3.04
CA GLU A 13 -11.68 -16.08 -2.34
C GLU A 13 -11.70 -15.18 -1.09
N ILE A 14 -10.61 -15.15 -0.32
CA ILE A 14 -10.37 -14.19 0.76
C ILE A 14 -10.47 -12.77 0.20
N SER A 15 -9.73 -12.45 -0.87
CA SER A 15 -9.78 -11.14 -1.52
C SER A 15 -11.20 -10.76 -1.94
N LYS A 16 -12.00 -11.67 -2.51
CA LYS A 16 -13.42 -11.42 -2.85
C LYS A 16 -14.28 -11.11 -1.62
N TYR A 17 -14.16 -11.90 -0.56
CA TYR A 17 -14.89 -11.71 0.69
C TYR A 17 -14.54 -10.36 1.33
N TYR A 18 -13.25 -10.09 1.46
CA TYR A 18 -12.74 -8.84 2.01
C TYR A 18 -12.95 -7.64 1.08
N LYS A 19 -13.11 -7.82 -0.24
CA LYS A 19 -13.43 -6.73 -1.17
C LYS A 19 -14.79 -6.11 -0.85
N LYS A 20 -15.78 -6.93 -0.50
CA LYS A 20 -17.09 -6.45 -0.04
C LYS A 20 -16.98 -5.69 1.30
N LEU A 21 -16.17 -6.20 2.22
CA LEU A 21 -16.01 -5.63 3.57
C LEU A 21 -15.17 -4.34 3.58
N LEU A 22 -14.01 -4.36 2.93
CA LEU A 22 -13.00 -3.30 2.98
C LEU A 22 -13.16 -2.27 1.85
N LYS A 23 -13.99 -2.57 0.83
CA LYS A 23 -14.28 -1.71 -0.33
C LYS A 23 -12.99 -1.19 -0.96
N PHE A 24 -12.27 -2.08 -1.67
CA PHE A 24 -11.03 -1.75 -2.36
C PHE A 24 -11.05 -2.09 -3.85
N GLU A 25 -10.15 -1.45 -4.58
CA GLU A 25 -9.85 -1.69 -5.99
C GLU A 25 -8.34 -1.92 -6.15
N ILE A 26 -7.96 -2.92 -6.94
CA ILE A 26 -6.55 -3.19 -7.27
C ILE A 26 -6.18 -2.27 -8.43
N LYS A 27 -5.11 -1.49 -8.26
CA LYS A 27 -4.61 -0.55 -9.28
C LYS A 27 -3.36 -1.05 -9.98
N LEU A 28 -2.54 -1.83 -9.28
CA LEU A 28 -1.33 -2.47 -9.80
C LEU A 28 -1.10 -3.76 -9.03
N ASP A 29 -0.71 -4.82 -9.74
CA ASP A 29 -0.35 -6.12 -9.16
C ASP A 29 0.78 -6.74 -9.99
N ASN A 30 2.01 -6.65 -9.50
CA ASN A 30 3.20 -7.27 -10.10
C ASN A 30 3.89 -8.19 -9.08
N GLU A 31 4.98 -8.86 -9.42
CA GLU A 31 5.60 -9.87 -8.55
C GLU A 31 5.96 -9.38 -7.14
N LYS A 32 6.36 -8.11 -6.99
CA LYS A 32 6.86 -7.52 -5.75
C LYS A 32 5.96 -6.47 -5.12
N LEU A 33 5.00 -5.92 -5.87
CA LEU A 33 4.18 -4.77 -5.48
C LEU A 33 2.70 -5.02 -5.72
N LEU A 34 1.87 -4.65 -4.74
CA LEU A 34 0.43 -4.57 -4.88
C LEU A 34 -0.06 -3.19 -4.44
N VAL A 35 -0.77 -2.48 -5.32
CA VAL A 35 -1.33 -1.16 -5.04
C VAL A 35 -2.85 -1.23 -4.98
N LEU A 36 -3.42 -0.72 -3.89
CA LEU A 36 -4.84 -0.78 -3.58
C LEU A 36 -5.40 0.61 -3.30
N GLU A 37 -6.44 1.01 -4.04
CA GLU A 37 -7.31 2.11 -3.62
C GLU A 37 -8.36 1.55 -2.67
N CYS A 38 -8.49 2.11 -1.47
CA CYS A 38 -9.39 1.58 -0.44
C CYS A 38 -9.87 2.65 0.55
N LYS A 39 -10.97 2.34 1.26
CA LYS A 39 -11.51 3.26 2.27
C LYS A 39 -10.68 3.30 3.56
N LYS A 40 -10.04 2.19 3.94
CA LYS A 40 -9.26 2.05 5.18
C LYS A 40 -7.86 1.48 4.92
N PRO A 41 -6.92 2.29 4.38
CA PRO A 41 -5.58 1.86 3.98
C PRO A 41 -4.86 0.99 5.00
N SER A 42 -4.74 1.45 6.24
CA SER A 42 -3.96 0.75 7.27
C SER A 42 -4.47 -0.67 7.57
N ILE A 43 -5.79 -0.88 7.54
CA ILE A 43 -6.39 -2.20 7.80
C ILE A 43 -6.24 -3.08 6.56
N THR A 44 -6.55 -2.54 5.39
CA THR A 44 -6.47 -3.26 4.13
C THR A 44 -5.05 -3.73 3.83
N THR A 45 -4.05 -2.87 4.00
CA THR A 45 -2.64 -3.25 3.74
C THR A 45 -2.12 -4.29 4.72
N THR A 46 -2.52 -4.20 6.00
CA THR A 46 -2.14 -5.19 7.03
C THR A 46 -2.69 -6.57 6.72
N LEU A 47 -3.94 -6.67 6.27
CA LEU A 47 -4.50 -7.95 5.84
C LEU A 47 -3.73 -8.50 4.62
N PHE A 48 -3.53 -7.66 3.62
CA PHE A 48 -2.91 -8.08 2.36
C PHE A 48 -1.43 -8.45 2.51
N SER A 49 -0.68 -7.84 3.43
CA SER A 49 0.72 -8.22 3.67
C SER A 49 0.85 -9.63 4.25
N ASN A 50 -0.16 -10.10 4.98
CA ASN A 50 -0.20 -11.49 5.47
C ASN A 50 -0.56 -12.48 4.35
N ILE A 51 -1.43 -12.10 3.42
CA ILE A 51 -1.85 -12.94 2.30
C ILE A 51 -0.73 -13.04 1.24
N TYR A 52 -0.02 -11.94 1.00
CA TYR A 52 1.03 -11.82 -0.01
C TYR A 52 2.37 -11.49 0.66
N PRO A 53 2.99 -12.45 1.37
CA PRO A 53 4.18 -12.19 2.18
C PRO A 53 5.40 -11.77 1.36
N ASN A 54 5.43 -12.09 0.06
CA ASN A 54 6.49 -11.73 -0.87
C ASN A 54 6.31 -10.35 -1.53
N LYS A 55 5.30 -9.56 -1.12
CA LYS A 55 5.00 -8.26 -1.71
C LYS A 55 5.10 -7.12 -0.71
N VAL A 56 5.37 -5.93 -1.24
CA VAL A 56 5.05 -4.66 -0.60
C VAL A 56 3.63 -4.27 -1.00
N ILE A 57 2.82 -3.88 -0.03
CA ILE A 57 1.44 -3.47 -0.24
C ILE A 57 1.34 -1.96 -0.01
N VAL A 58 0.91 -1.24 -1.03
CA VAL A 58 0.60 0.20 -0.98
C VAL A 58 -0.91 0.35 -0.97
N GLY A 59 -1.48 0.77 0.15
CA GLY A 59 -2.90 1.10 0.25
C GLY A 59 -3.07 2.60 0.33
N TYR A 60 -4.03 3.16 -0.40
CA TYR A 60 -4.30 4.59 -0.33
C TYR A 60 -5.78 4.92 -0.34
N SER A 61 -6.13 6.06 0.26
CA SER A 61 -7.49 6.61 0.28
C SER A 61 -7.47 8.09 -0.06
N ILE A 62 -8.25 8.47 -1.08
CA ILE A 62 -8.41 9.87 -1.48
C ILE A 62 -9.40 10.53 -0.51
N LYS A 63 -8.92 11.47 0.31
CA LYS A 63 -9.79 12.26 1.18
C LYS A 63 -10.23 13.52 0.43
N ARG A 64 -11.49 13.54 -0.03
CA ARG A 64 -12.12 14.75 -0.57
C ARG A 64 -12.77 15.52 0.57
N PHE A 65 -12.06 16.51 1.14
CA PHE A 65 -12.72 17.50 1.99
C PHE A 65 -13.34 18.59 1.11
N LEU A 66 -14.63 18.87 1.30
CA LEU A 66 -15.36 19.89 0.53
C LEU A 66 -14.86 21.33 0.81
N ILE A 67 -14.21 21.56 1.95
CA ILE A 67 -14.00 22.93 2.49
C ILE A 67 -12.55 23.42 2.34
N PHE A 68 -11.59 22.52 2.18
CA PHE A 68 -10.19 22.90 1.93
C PHE A 68 -9.69 22.17 0.69
N LYS A 69 -9.28 22.93 -0.34
CA LYS A 69 -8.72 22.50 -1.64
C LYS A 69 -7.49 21.57 -1.58
N LYS A 70 -7.17 20.97 -0.43
CA LYS A 70 -6.08 20.01 -0.29
C LYS A 70 -6.58 18.61 -0.67
N ASN A 71 -6.37 18.28 -1.95
CA ASN A 71 -6.62 16.97 -2.53
C ASN A 71 -5.58 15.98 -1.98
N THR A 72 -5.72 15.62 -0.70
CA THR A 72 -4.77 14.76 0.01
C THR A 72 -5.12 13.30 -0.08
N VAL A 73 -4.09 12.47 -0.06
CA VAL A 73 -4.19 11.02 -0.08
C VAL A 73 -3.50 10.49 1.17
N SER A 74 -4.24 9.71 1.96
CA SER A 74 -3.68 8.95 3.06
C SER A 74 -3.15 7.64 2.51
N VAL A 75 -1.85 7.40 2.68
CA VAL A 75 -1.14 6.21 2.19
C VAL A 75 -0.65 5.39 3.37
N SER A 76 -0.78 4.07 3.26
CA SER A 76 -0.18 3.09 4.16
C SER A 76 0.64 2.09 3.35
N LEU A 77 1.85 1.81 3.81
CA LEU A 77 2.75 0.81 3.29
C LEU A 77 2.82 -0.34 4.29
N ARG A 78 2.73 -1.59 3.81
CA ARG A 78 2.95 -2.79 4.64
C ARG A 78 3.71 -3.85 3.87
N THR A 79 4.56 -4.60 4.56
CA THR A 79 5.19 -5.78 4.00
C THR A 79 5.50 -6.81 5.08
N SER A 80 5.58 -8.07 4.68
CA SER A 80 6.12 -9.15 5.51
C SER A 80 7.58 -9.48 5.16
N ARG A 81 8.11 -8.92 4.07
CA ARG A 81 9.49 -9.08 3.58
C ARG A 81 10.52 -8.54 4.55
N ASP A 82 11.53 -9.32 4.90
CA ASP A 82 12.62 -8.87 5.80
C ASP A 82 13.67 -8.03 5.09
N ASP A 83 13.81 -8.18 3.77
CA ASP A 83 14.78 -7.49 2.93
C ASP A 83 14.39 -6.05 2.56
N VAL A 84 13.22 -5.57 3.00
CA VAL A 84 12.71 -4.22 2.71
C VAL A 84 12.54 -3.41 4.00
N ASP A 85 12.97 -2.15 3.99
CA ASP A 85 12.71 -1.17 5.04
C ASP A 85 11.77 -0.07 4.55
N LEU A 86 10.48 -0.21 4.88
CA LEU A 86 9.46 0.76 4.49
C LEU A 86 9.58 2.09 5.24
N GLY A 87 10.14 2.10 6.46
CA GLY A 87 10.37 3.32 7.22
C GLY A 87 11.40 4.19 6.51
N SER A 88 12.54 3.62 6.17
CA SER A 88 13.60 4.33 5.43
C SER A 88 13.14 4.79 4.04
N ILE A 89 12.39 3.96 3.30
CA ILE A 89 11.82 4.37 1.99
C ILE A 89 10.88 5.56 2.15
N ALA A 90 10.00 5.53 3.16
CA ALA A 90 9.05 6.61 3.42
C ALA A 90 9.75 7.91 3.83
N GLU A 91 10.76 7.83 4.70
CA GLU A 91 11.59 8.97 5.12
C GLU A 91 12.38 9.57 3.96
N GLU A 92 12.97 8.73 3.09
CA GLU A 92 13.71 9.20 1.92
C GLU A 92 12.78 9.94 0.94
N PHE A 93 11.59 9.37 0.66
CA PHE A 93 10.58 10.04 -0.15
C PHE A 93 10.14 11.35 0.51
N ALA A 94 9.90 11.34 1.82
CA ALA A 94 9.45 12.50 2.58
C ALA A 94 10.44 13.66 2.48
N ARG A 95 11.73 13.38 2.70
CA ARG A 95 12.83 14.34 2.55
C ARG A 95 12.95 14.85 1.12
N LYS A 96 12.85 13.97 0.11
CA LYS A 96 13.00 14.34 -1.31
C LYS A 96 11.92 15.31 -1.80
N TYR A 97 10.70 15.19 -1.29
CA TYR A 97 9.55 15.96 -1.76
C TYR A 97 9.02 16.98 -0.74
N GLY A 98 9.73 17.20 0.38
CA GLY A 98 9.38 18.23 1.36
C GLY A 98 8.07 17.97 2.10
N ILE A 99 7.80 16.71 2.46
CA ILE A 99 6.58 16.28 3.16
C ILE A 99 6.94 15.56 4.46
N GLU A 100 5.94 15.34 5.32
CA GLU A 100 6.09 14.51 6.52
C GLU A 100 5.71 13.05 6.22
N GLY A 101 6.53 12.12 6.67
CA GLY A 101 6.30 10.69 6.50
C GLY A 101 7.37 9.87 7.19
N GLY A 102 7.00 8.66 7.61
CA GLY A 102 7.92 7.75 8.28
C GLY A 102 7.21 6.49 8.74
N GLY A 103 7.92 5.68 9.52
CA GLY A 103 7.37 4.46 10.08
C GLY A 103 8.43 3.50 10.58
N HIS A 104 8.07 2.22 10.58
CA HIS A 104 8.94 1.11 10.92
C HIS A 104 9.28 0.30 9.66
N ARG A 105 10.30 -0.54 9.77
CA ARG A 105 10.75 -1.45 8.69
C ARG A 105 9.62 -2.17 7.95
N LYS A 106 8.58 -2.61 8.67
CA LYS A 106 7.44 -3.38 8.12
C LYS A 106 6.19 -2.56 7.82
N ALA A 107 6.16 -1.28 8.22
CA ALA A 107 4.95 -0.48 8.16
C ALA A 107 5.28 1.02 8.16
N ALA A 108 4.81 1.74 7.14
CA ALA A 108 4.93 3.19 7.07
C ALA A 108 3.62 3.85 6.66
N GLY A 109 3.50 5.14 6.95
CA GLY A 109 2.29 5.92 6.67
C GLY A 109 2.62 7.35 6.30
N MET A 110 1.83 7.92 5.39
CA MET A 110 2.06 9.26 4.86
C MET A 110 0.73 9.94 4.52
N LEU A 111 0.70 11.27 4.61
CA LEU A 111 -0.36 12.11 4.07
C LEU A 111 0.25 13.00 2.98
N ILE A 112 -0.10 12.73 1.72
CA ILE A 112 0.54 13.37 0.56
C ILE A 112 -0.48 14.12 -0.29
N ASN A 113 -0.04 14.99 -1.19
CA ASN A 113 -0.91 15.49 -2.25
C ASN A 113 -1.20 14.37 -3.26
N ARG A 114 -2.42 14.36 -3.83
CA ARG A 114 -2.83 13.36 -4.82
C ARG A 114 -1.92 13.32 -6.04
N MET A 115 -1.38 14.48 -6.45
CA MET A 115 -0.45 14.57 -7.58
C MET A 115 0.87 13.84 -7.34
N ASP A 116 1.23 13.57 -6.08
CA ASP A 116 2.46 12.88 -5.73
C ASP A 116 2.26 11.37 -5.53
N LEU A 117 1.03 10.86 -5.66
CA LEU A 117 0.73 9.44 -5.47
C LEU A 117 1.47 8.56 -6.48
N GLU A 118 1.45 8.93 -7.76
CA GLU A 118 2.16 8.17 -8.80
C GLU A 118 3.68 8.22 -8.58
N LYS A 119 4.19 9.36 -8.11
CA LYS A 119 5.62 9.51 -7.76
C LYS A 119 5.98 8.58 -6.61
N LEU A 120 5.14 8.48 -5.57
CA LEU A 120 5.36 7.57 -4.45
C LEU A 120 5.34 6.11 -4.91
N ILE A 121 4.37 5.71 -5.73
CA ILE A 121 4.26 4.34 -6.21
C ILE A 121 5.52 3.94 -6.98
N LYS A 122 5.97 4.78 -7.92
CA LYS A 122 7.22 4.55 -8.67
C LYS A 122 8.44 4.50 -7.76
N PHE A 123 8.53 5.43 -6.82
CA PHE A 123 9.65 5.52 -5.89
C PHE A 123 9.80 4.26 -5.03
N VAL A 124 8.66 3.69 -4.59
CA VAL A 124 8.62 2.41 -3.88
C VAL A 124 9.01 1.27 -4.81
N GLU A 125 8.45 1.22 -6.02
CA GLU A 125 8.76 0.16 -7.00
C GLU A 125 10.26 0.06 -7.34
N GLU A 126 10.95 1.19 -7.46
CA GLU A 126 12.40 1.24 -7.72
C GLU A 126 13.28 0.74 -6.57
N ARG A 127 12.74 0.61 -5.35
CA ARG A 127 13.50 0.31 -4.11
C ARG A 127 13.24 -1.08 -3.54
N ILE A 128 12.44 -1.92 -4.22
CA ILE A 128 11.97 -3.22 -3.69
C ILE A 128 12.35 -4.42 -4.55
#